data_AF-A0A3N5W1N4-F1
#
_entry.id   AF-A0A3N5W1N4-F1
#
_cell.length_a   1.000
_cell.length_b   1.000
_cell.length_c   1.000
_cell.angle_alpha   90.00
_cell.angle_beta   90.00
_cell.angle_gamma   90.00
#
_symmetry.space_group_name_H-M   'P 1'
#
loop_
_entity.id
_entity.type
_entity.pdbx_description
1 polymer ?
#
loop_
_entity_poly.entity_id
_entity_poly.type
_entity_poly.pdbx_seq_one_letter_code
_entity_poly.pdbx_strand_id
1 'polypeptide(L)' 'TGGKNIQPVVNGTSGNGKGKDELEEMIATRKRERKESAAGFCPRCGKPVQKSDKFCSKCGATL' A
#
# COMPACT_ATOMS: atom_id res chain seq x y z
N THR A 1 1.74 24.33 -9.49
CA THR A 1 2.17 22.91 -9.47
C THR A 1 2.32 22.49 -8.02
N GLY A 2 1.19 22.18 -7.39
CA GLY A 2 1.11 21.90 -5.96
C GLY A 2 1.06 20.39 -5.70
N GLY A 3 2.08 19.88 -5.03
CA GLY A 3 2.06 18.57 -4.39
C GLY A 3 2.66 18.76 -3.01
N LYS A 4 1.81 19.03 -2.02
CA LYS A 4 2.25 19.20 -0.64
C LYS A 4 2.72 17.83 -0.12
N ASN A 5 3.97 17.83 0.30
CA ASN A 5 4.63 16.83 1.11
C ASN A 5 3.84 16.57 2.39
N ILE A 6 3.38 15.34 2.62
CA ILE A 6 3.13 14.81 3.96
C ILE A 6 3.64 13.38 3.99
N GLN A 7 4.90 13.22 4.42
CA GLN A 7 5.31 11.98 5.04
C GLN A 7 4.72 11.97 6.45
N PRO A 8 3.89 11.00 6.86
CA PRO A 8 3.68 10.78 8.28
C PRO A 8 4.95 10.12 8.80
N VAL A 9 5.84 10.96 9.33
CA VAL A 9 6.85 10.56 10.30
C VAL A 9 6.13 9.85 11.44
N VAL A 10 6.38 8.55 11.60
CA VAL A 10 6.13 7.84 12.86
C VAL A 10 7.50 7.49 13.43
N ASN A 11 7.97 8.37 14.31
CA ASN A 11 8.95 8.04 15.32
C ASN A 11 8.35 6.98 16.25
N GLY A 12 9.14 5.95 16.54
CA GLY A 12 8.67 4.67 17.05
C GLY A 12 8.13 4.67 18.48
N THR A 13 7.88 3.47 18.99
CA THR A 13 8.18 3.07 20.38
C THR A 13 7.94 1.57 20.53
N SER A 14 8.80 0.97 21.36
CA SER A 14 8.74 -0.38 21.90
C SER A 14 7.34 -0.82 22.29
N GLY A 15 7.09 -2.12 22.11
CA GLY A 15 5.80 -2.74 22.31
C GLY A 15 5.19 -2.57 23.69
N ASN A 16 3.87 -2.58 23.73
CA ASN A 16 3.10 -3.08 24.85
C ASN A 16 1.69 -3.42 24.37
N GLY A 17 1.23 -4.63 24.67
CA GLY A 17 -0.05 -5.14 24.19
C GLY A 17 -1.24 -4.42 24.82
N LYS A 18 -2.07 -3.79 23.99
CA LYS A 18 -3.48 -3.45 24.28
C LYS A 18 -4.28 -3.45 22.97
N GLY A 19 -5.43 -4.13 23.01
CA GLY A 19 -6.56 -3.95 22.09
C GLY A 19 -6.38 -4.50 20.67
N LYS A 20 -7.05 -5.62 20.36
CA LYS A 20 -7.21 -6.05 18.96
C LYS A 20 -7.92 -4.95 18.14
N ASP A 21 -8.86 -4.22 18.75
CA ASP A 21 -9.63 -3.14 18.13
C ASP A 21 -8.82 -1.90 17.68
N GLU A 22 -7.94 -1.35 18.51
CA GLU A 22 -7.14 -0.15 18.15
C GLU A 22 -6.13 -0.48 17.04
N LEU A 23 -5.50 -1.65 17.13
CA LEU A 23 -4.59 -2.14 16.11
C LEU A 23 -5.31 -2.42 14.79
N GLU A 24 -6.52 -2.99 14.84
CA GLU A 24 -7.35 -3.21 13.66
C GLU A 24 -7.78 -1.90 13.00
N GLU A 25 -8.11 -0.87 13.78
CA GLU A 25 -8.49 0.45 13.27
C GLU A 25 -7.33 1.16 12.55
N MET A 26 -6.12 1.10 13.13
CA MET A 26 -4.91 1.63 12.49
C MET A 26 -4.60 0.93 11.16
N ILE A 27 -4.73 -0.41 11.11
CA ILE A 27 -4.52 -1.19 9.89
C ILE A 27 -5.61 -0.88 8.85
N ALA A 28 -6.87 -0.73 9.28
CA ALA A 28 -7.99 -0.40 8.41
C ALA A 28 -7.80 0.96 7.75
N THR A 29 -7.37 1.97 8.51
CA THR A 29 -7.05 3.31 8.00
C THR A 29 -5.95 3.23 6.95
N ARG A 30 -4.84 2.53 7.25
CA ARG A 30 -3.73 2.40 6.29
C ARG A 30 -4.11 1.65 5.01
N LYS A 31 -4.94 0.61 5.13
CA LYS A 31 -5.47 -0.14 3.97
C LYS A 31 -6.38 0.73 3.09
N ARG A 32 -7.17 1.64 3.66
CA ARG A 32 -8.01 2.57 2.90
C ARG A 32 -7.16 3.58 2.13
N GLU A 33 -6.14 4.14 2.77
CA GLU A 33 -5.22 5.10 2.12
C GLU A 33 -4.39 4.48 1.00
N ARG A 34 -3.92 3.23 1.17
CA ARG A 34 -3.09 2.54 0.18
C ARG A 34 -3.86 1.75 -0.87
N LYS A 35 -5.19 1.80 -0.87
CA LYS A 35 -6.01 1.12 -1.89
C LYS A 35 -5.92 1.89 -3.21
N GLU A 36 -4.74 1.86 -3.81
CA GLU A 36 -4.52 2.43 -5.12
C GLU A 36 -5.32 1.65 -6.17
N SER A 37 -5.99 2.39 -7.04
CA SER A 37 -6.77 1.86 -8.15
C SER A 37 -5.88 1.01 -9.05
N ALA A 38 -6.37 -0.18 -9.42
CA ALA A 38 -5.69 -1.06 -10.37
C ALA A 38 -5.35 -0.27 -11.65
N ALA A 39 -4.12 -0.43 -12.15
CA ALA A 39 -3.69 0.17 -13.41
C ALA A 39 -4.23 -0.58 -14.63
N GLY A 40 -4.62 -1.84 -14.42
CA GLY A 40 -5.05 -2.75 -15.47
C GLY A 40 -4.50 -4.15 -15.23
N PHE A 41 -4.12 -4.82 -16.31
CA PHE A 41 -3.59 -6.18 -16.30
C PHE A 41 -2.17 -6.21 -16.88
N CYS A 42 -1.32 -7.06 -16.31
CA CYS A 42 0.02 -7.32 -16.79
C CYS A 42 -0.01 -7.79 -18.26
N PRO A 43 0.74 -7.18 -19.18
CA PRO A 43 0.74 -7.57 -20.59
C PRO A 43 1.39 -8.95 -20.84
N ARG A 44 2.16 -9.47 -19.87
CA ARG A 44 2.85 -10.76 -19.99
C ARG A 44 2.03 -11.94 -19.45
N CYS A 45 1.27 -11.76 -18.36
CA CYS A 45 0.55 -12.87 -17.71
C CYS A 45 -0.94 -12.62 -17.45
N GLY A 46 -1.44 -11.43 -17.80
CA GLY A 46 -2.84 -11.05 -17.66
C GLY A 46 -3.34 -10.90 -16.22
N LYS A 47 -2.46 -10.89 -15.21
CA LYS A 47 -2.84 -10.69 -13.82
C LYS A 47 -3.00 -9.20 -13.49
N PRO A 48 -3.92 -8.82 -12.58
CA PRO A 48 -4.14 -7.42 -12.23
C PRO A 48 -2.87 -6.82 -11.60
N VAL A 49 -2.60 -5.56 -11.92
CA VAL A 49 -1.43 -4.80 -11.45
C VAL A 49 -1.85 -3.43 -10.93
N GLN A 50 -1.15 -2.90 -9.93
CA GLN A 50 -1.40 -1.55 -9.40
C GLN A 50 -0.61 -0.50 -10.20
N LYS A 51 -1.01 0.77 -10.09
CA LYS A 51 -0.35 1.89 -10.81
C LYS A 51 1.08 2.13 -10.32
N SER A 52 1.35 1.81 -9.07
CA SER A 52 2.67 1.92 -8.45
C SER A 52 3.56 0.69 -8.69
N ASP A 53 3.05 -0.40 -9.27
CA ASP A 53 3.86 -1.59 -9.54
C ASP A 53 4.84 -1.32 -10.67
N LYS A 54 6.15 -1.41 -10.38
CA LYS A 54 7.22 -1.36 -11.39
C LYS A 54 7.45 -2.72 -12.06
N PHE A 55 6.98 -3.79 -11.42
CA PHE A 55 7.10 -5.17 -11.86
C PHE A 55 5.87 -5.96 -11.43
N CYS A 56 5.53 -6.98 -12.19
CA CYS A 56 4.41 -7.84 -11.89
C CYS A 56 4.75 -8.76 -10.73
N SER A 57 4.04 -8.63 -9.61
CA SER A 57 4.23 -9.50 -8.44
C SER A 57 3.81 -10.97 -8.68
N LYS A 58 3.25 -11.29 -9.85
CA LYS A 58 2.88 -12.66 -10.24
C LYS A 58 3.86 -13.35 -11.18
N CYS A 59 4.50 -12.62 -12.09
CA CYS A 59 5.42 -13.22 -13.08
C CYS A 59 6.80 -12.55 -13.16
N GLY A 60 7.04 -11.48 -12.41
CA GLY A 60 8.31 -10.76 -12.37
C GLY A 60 8.59 -9.86 -13.57
N ALA A 61 7.71 -9.80 -14.57
CA ALA A 61 7.88 -8.93 -15.73
C ALA A 61 7.83 -7.45 -15.32
N THR A 62 8.69 -6.62 -15.90
CA THR A 62 8.60 -5.15 -15.80
C THR A 62 7.28 -4.65 -16.39
N LEU A 63 6.63 -3.70 -15.72
CA LEU A 63 5.30 -3.17 -16.06
C LEU A 63 5.32 -1.71 -16.51
#